data_AF-A0A7V7BR90-F1
#
_entry.id   AF-A0A7V7BR90-F1
#
_cell.length_a   1.000
_cell.length_b   1.000
_cell.length_c   1.000
_cell.angle_alpha   90.00
_cell.angle_beta   90.00
_cell.angle_gamma   90.00
#
_symmetry.space_group_name_H-M   'P 1'
#
loop_
_entity.id
_entity.type
_entity.pdbx_description
1 polymer ?
#
loop_
_entity_poly.entity_id
_entity_poly.type
_entity_poly.pdbx_seq_one_letter_code
_entity_poly.pdbx_strand_id
1 'polypeptide(L)'
;MIRNFEPAQPLEPDEPGHVQWWPALAAGLIAGLVLFVAPRGSPWSTLTFFAPVIVGRTVPETMGIAFPAALVIHLGASLLYGVIISVVAARFAQLRSLIAGAVAGLILYCLNLGIVTLIAPELRGNEIAVLFTHVVFGLIAGGAYRGLLRRAARKAETWT
;
A
#
# COMPACT_ATOMS: atom_id res chain seq x y z
N MET A 1 -14.96 33.86 -26.73
CA MET A 1 -15.37 32.45 -26.91
C MET A 1 -14.25 31.75 -27.66
N ILE A 2 -13.44 30.94 -26.97
CA ILE A 2 -12.30 30.26 -27.60
C ILE A 2 -12.88 29.08 -28.38
N ARG A 3 -13.05 29.25 -29.70
CA ARG A 3 -13.24 28.12 -30.62
C ARG A 3 -11.94 27.31 -30.55
N ASN A 4 -12.01 26.00 -30.26
CA ASN A 4 -10.90 25.05 -30.15
C ASN A 4 -10.36 24.74 -28.73
N PHE A 5 -11.16 24.89 -27.67
CA PHE A 5 -10.82 24.24 -26.40
C PHE A 5 -11.14 22.74 -26.51
N GLU A 6 -10.17 21.94 -26.96
CA GLU A 6 -10.21 20.50 -26.76
C GLU A 6 -10.01 20.24 -25.27
N PRO A 7 -11.01 19.69 -24.55
CA PRO A 7 -10.79 19.28 -23.17
C PRO A 7 -9.65 18.28 -23.17
N ALA A 8 -8.61 18.53 -22.36
CA ALA A 8 -7.51 17.60 -22.16
C ALA A 8 -8.10 16.20 -21.96
N GLN A 9 -7.73 15.26 -22.83
CA GLN A 9 -8.28 13.91 -22.78
C GLN A 9 -8.20 13.37 -21.35
N PRO A 10 -9.22 12.67 -20.85
CA PRO A 10 -9.13 12.04 -19.54
C PRO A 10 -7.89 11.15 -19.54
N LEU A 11 -6.91 11.47 -18.70
CA LEU A 11 -5.68 10.68 -18.46
C LEU A 11 -5.98 9.32 -17.79
N GLU A 12 -7.15 8.74 -18.05
CA GLU A 12 -7.55 7.44 -17.59
C GLU A 12 -7.23 6.43 -18.71
N PRO A 13 -6.44 5.38 -18.43
CA PRO A 13 -6.05 4.43 -19.46
C PRO A 13 -7.27 3.83 -20.15
N ASP A 14 -7.22 3.73 -21.47
CA ASP A 14 -8.32 3.33 -22.37
C ASP A 14 -8.95 1.96 -22.06
N GLU A 15 -8.26 1.10 -21.31
CA GLU A 15 -8.78 -0.19 -20.88
C GLU A 15 -8.95 -0.27 -19.35
N PRO A 16 -10.15 0.03 -18.83
CA PRO A 16 -10.47 -0.23 -17.43
C PRO A 16 -10.43 -1.73 -17.15
N GLY A 17 -9.37 -2.19 -16.45
CA GLY A 17 -9.34 -3.54 -15.88
C GLY A 17 -8.01 -4.28 -16.00
N HIS A 18 -7.11 -3.89 -16.90
CA HIS A 18 -5.80 -4.53 -17.01
C HIS A 18 -4.83 -4.03 -15.93
N VAL A 19 -4.40 -4.95 -15.07
CA VAL A 19 -3.46 -4.66 -13.98
C VAL A 19 -2.05 -4.53 -14.56
N GLN A 20 -1.43 -3.36 -14.40
CA GLN A 20 -0.02 -3.20 -14.74
C GLN A 20 0.84 -3.64 -13.54
N TRP A 21 1.55 -4.76 -13.72
CA TRP A 21 2.31 -5.39 -12.65
C TRP A 21 3.41 -4.50 -12.08
N TRP A 22 4.12 -3.75 -12.92
CA TRP A 22 5.22 -2.92 -12.45
C TRP A 22 4.78 -1.75 -11.56
N PRO A 23 3.76 -0.95 -11.95
CA PRO A 23 3.12 0.00 -11.04
C PRO A 23 2.56 -0.62 -9.77
N ALA A 24 2.03 -1.84 -9.82
CA ALA A 24 1.48 -2.53 -8.65
C ALA A 24 2.58 -2.90 -7.64
N LEU A 25 3.69 -3.47 -8.12
CA LEU A 25 4.86 -3.78 -7.28
C LEU A 25 5.46 -2.50 -6.69
N ALA A 26 5.65 -1.46 -7.52
CA ALA A 26 6.18 -0.18 -7.07
C ALA A 26 5.26 0.49 -6.04
N ALA A 27 3.93 0.42 -6.20
CA ALA A 27 2.98 0.95 -5.23
C ALA A 27 3.08 0.23 -3.87
N GLY A 28 3.22 -1.10 -3.87
CA GLY A 28 3.46 -1.88 -2.67
C GLY A 28 4.77 -1.50 -1.97
N LEU A 29 5.85 -1.34 -2.72
CA LEU A 29 7.14 -0.89 -2.18
C LEU A 29 7.07 0.51 -1.61
N ILE A 30 6.44 1.46 -2.30
CA ILE A 30 6.28 2.84 -1.83
C ILE A 30 5.51 2.84 -0.51
N ALA A 31 4.37 2.16 -0.45
CA ALA A 31 3.56 2.08 0.77
C ALA A 31 4.31 1.41 1.93
N GLY A 32 5.02 0.31 1.65
CA GLY A 32 5.84 -0.40 2.62
C GLY A 32 6.96 0.47 3.17
N LEU A 33 7.73 1.14 2.31
CA LEU A 33 8.82 2.03 2.73
C LEU A 33 8.31 3.24 3.52
N VAL A 34 7.19 3.84 3.12
CA VAL A 34 6.59 4.97 3.85
C VAL A 34 6.20 4.54 5.27
N LEU A 35 5.54 3.38 5.41
CA LEU A 35 5.13 2.88 6.73
C LEU A 35 6.26 2.24 7.53
N PHE A 36 7.34 1.84 6.87
CA PHE A 36 8.57 1.47 7.54
C PHE A 36 9.24 2.69 8.20
N VAL A 37 9.22 3.85 7.54
CA VAL A 37 9.75 5.10 8.10
C VAL A 37 8.85 5.66 9.22
N ALA A 38 7.53 5.46 9.10
CA ALA A 38 6.55 5.86 10.11
C ALA A 38 5.86 4.63 10.74
N PRO A 39 6.58 3.82 11.53
CA PRO A 39 6.04 2.58 12.07
C PRO A 39 4.86 2.87 13.02
N ARG A 40 3.90 1.94 13.04
CA ARG A 40 2.71 1.98 13.91
C ARG A 40 1.72 3.12 13.62
N GLY A 41 1.81 3.76 12.45
CA GLY A 41 0.89 4.83 12.06
C GLY A 41 1.03 6.11 12.88
N SER A 42 2.12 6.24 13.66
CA SER A 42 2.44 7.44 14.43
C SER A 42 3.77 8.03 13.95
N PRO A 43 3.77 9.21 13.30
CA PRO A 43 5.01 9.91 12.93
C PRO A 43 5.91 10.23 14.14
N TRP A 44 5.31 10.25 15.34
CA TRP A 44 5.98 10.53 16.61
C TRP A 44 6.60 9.28 17.25
N SER A 45 6.34 8.09 16.70
CA SER A 45 7.00 6.83 17.09
C SER A 45 8.43 6.70 16.56
N THR A 46 8.96 7.74 15.91
CA THR A 46 10.26 7.78 15.22
C THR A 46 11.46 7.48 16.11
N LEU A 47 11.32 7.38 17.43
CA LEU A 47 12.42 6.97 18.33
C LEU A 47 12.68 5.45 18.36
N THR A 48 11.87 4.62 17.67
CA THR A 48 12.05 3.15 17.62
C THR A 48 12.30 2.60 16.21
N PHE A 49 13.06 3.31 15.36
CA PHE A 49 13.38 2.87 13.98
C PHE A 49 13.97 1.45 13.88
N PHE A 50 14.61 0.97 14.94
CA PHE A 50 15.31 -0.32 14.95
C PHE A 50 14.48 -1.46 15.57
N ALA A 51 13.20 -1.25 15.85
CA ALA A 51 12.33 -2.33 16.31
C ALA A 51 11.94 -3.23 15.12
N PRO A 52 12.04 -4.57 15.24
CA PRO A 52 11.52 -5.48 14.22
C PRO A 52 10.00 -5.33 14.15
N VAL A 53 9.49 -4.80 13.04
CA VAL A 53 8.05 -4.55 12.82
C VAL A 53 7.60 -5.14 11.49
N ILE A 54 6.56 -5.97 11.54
CA ILE A 54 5.95 -6.62 10.38
C ILE A 54 4.52 -6.09 10.24
N VAL A 55 4.25 -5.33 9.18
CA VAL A 55 2.90 -4.82 8.85
C VAL A 55 2.18 -4.17 10.05
N GLY A 56 2.91 -3.28 10.76
CA GLY A 56 2.40 -2.56 11.93
C GLY A 56 2.47 -3.31 13.25
N ARG A 57 2.89 -4.59 13.27
CA ARG A 57 3.05 -5.40 14.48
C ARG A 57 4.51 -5.46 14.91
N THR A 58 4.77 -5.14 16.18
CA THR A 58 6.09 -5.35 16.77
C THR A 58 6.32 -6.83 16.95
N VAL A 59 7.48 -7.33 16.52
CA VAL A 59 7.87 -8.71 16.73
C VAL A 59 8.44 -8.86 18.13
N PRO A 60 7.86 -9.73 18.98
CA PRO A 60 8.40 -10.00 20.30
C PRO A 60 9.82 -10.60 20.23
N GLU A 61 10.66 -10.28 21.21
CA GLU A 61 12.01 -10.85 21.32
C GLU A 61 11.97 -12.38 21.46
N THR A 62 10.90 -12.94 22.03
CA THR A 62 10.69 -14.39 22.20
C THR A 62 10.69 -15.16 20.88
N MET A 63 10.34 -14.51 19.77
CA MET A 63 10.35 -15.15 18.45
C MET A 63 11.76 -15.25 17.83
N GLY A 64 12.75 -14.55 18.37
CA GLY A 64 14.12 -14.59 17.87
C GLY A 64 14.31 -14.06 16.43
N ILE A 65 13.32 -13.34 15.88
CA ILE A 65 13.40 -12.79 14.52
C ILE A 65 14.22 -11.51 14.55
N ALA A 66 15.42 -11.58 13.97
CA ALA A 66 16.31 -10.43 13.85
C ALA A 66 15.71 -9.32 12.95
N PHE A 67 16.11 -8.07 13.21
CA PHE A 67 15.63 -6.90 12.47
C PHE A 67 15.72 -7.03 10.93
N PRO A 68 16.84 -7.49 10.32
CA PRO A 68 16.90 -7.66 8.86
C PRO A 68 15.88 -8.68 8.32
N ALA A 69 15.63 -9.76 9.06
CA ALA A 69 14.63 -10.76 8.68
C ALA A 69 13.22 -10.17 8.77
N ALA A 70 12.91 -9.42 9.84
CA ALA A 70 11.65 -8.71 9.98
C ALA A 70 11.43 -7.69 8.84
N LEU A 71 12.48 -6.98 8.42
CA LEU A 71 12.44 -6.06 7.29
C LEU A 71 12.12 -6.77 5.97
N VAL A 72 12.77 -7.91 5.70
CA VAL A 72 12.48 -8.71 4.49
C VAL A 72 11.04 -9.20 4.50
N ILE A 73 10.54 -9.70 5.63
CA ILE A 73 9.14 -10.13 5.77
C ILE A 73 8.19 -8.94 5.57
N HIS A 74 8.51 -7.78 6.13
CA HIS A 74 7.73 -6.56 5.98
C HIS A 74 7.62 -6.13 4.52
N LEU A 75 8.74 -6.07 3.80
CA LEU A 75 8.77 -5.67 2.40
C LEU A 75 8.08 -6.72 1.50
N GLY A 76 8.26 -8.00 1.78
CA GLY A 76 7.56 -9.09 1.09
C GLY A 76 6.03 -9.01 1.27
N ALA A 77 5.57 -8.79 2.50
CA ALA A 77 4.16 -8.57 2.79
C ALA A 77 3.63 -7.30 2.12
N SER A 78 4.41 -6.22 2.12
CA SER A 78 4.04 -4.95 1.45
C SER A 78 3.90 -5.11 -0.06
N LEU A 79 4.77 -5.89 -0.71
CA LEU A 79 4.63 -6.24 -2.12
C LEU A 79 3.33 -7.00 -2.38
N LEU A 80 3.07 -8.06 -1.61
CA LEU A 80 1.88 -8.89 -1.74
C LEU A 80 0.60 -8.05 -1.55
N TYR A 81 0.52 -7.29 -0.45
CA TYR A 81 -0.65 -6.47 -0.14
C TYR A 81 -0.82 -5.33 -1.14
N GLY A 82 0.27 -4.70 -1.57
CA GLY A 82 0.26 -3.66 -2.59
C GLY A 82 -0.27 -4.15 -3.94
N VAL A 83 0.11 -5.36 -4.35
CA VAL A 83 -0.43 -6.01 -5.56
C VAL A 83 -1.93 -6.27 -5.41
N ILE A 84 -2.36 -6.88 -4.30
CA ILE A 84 -3.79 -7.15 -4.03
C ILE A 84 -4.61 -5.85 -4.09
N ILE A 85 -4.13 -4.79 -3.44
CA ILE A 85 -4.78 -3.48 -3.45
C ILE A 85 -4.79 -2.89 -4.86
N SER A 86 -3.71 -3.01 -5.62
CA SER A 86 -3.61 -2.48 -6.98
C SER A 86 -4.57 -3.17 -7.95
N VAL A 87 -4.82 -4.48 -7.79
CA VAL A 87 -5.82 -5.23 -8.56
C VAL A 87 -7.22 -4.62 -8.36
N VAL A 88 -7.57 -4.29 -7.12
CA VAL A 88 -8.84 -3.63 -6.81
C VAL A 88 -8.85 -2.20 -7.35
N ALA A 89 -7.78 -1.44 -7.07
CA ALA A 89 -7.65 -0.03 -7.46
C ALA A 89 -7.63 0.19 -8.98
N ALA A 90 -7.23 -0.81 -9.78
CA ALA A 90 -7.23 -0.74 -11.24
C ALA A 90 -8.59 -0.47 -11.85
N ARG A 91 -9.68 -0.81 -11.14
CA ARG A 91 -11.05 -0.62 -11.61
C ARG A 91 -11.62 0.77 -11.32
N PHE A 92 -10.86 1.65 -10.67
CA PHE A 92 -11.36 2.92 -10.15
C PHE A 92 -10.54 4.13 -10.61
N ALA A 93 -11.23 5.26 -10.79
CA ALA A 93 -10.62 6.59 -10.96
C ALA A 93 -9.82 7.01 -9.71
N GLN A 94 -8.93 8.01 -9.81
CA GLN A 94 -7.97 8.39 -8.76
C GLN A 94 -8.58 8.53 -7.34
N LEU A 95 -9.66 9.32 -7.19
CA LEU A 95 -10.25 9.53 -5.86
C LEU A 95 -10.90 8.25 -5.33
N ARG A 96 -11.56 7.50 -6.22
CA ARG A 96 -12.20 6.23 -5.88
C ARG A 96 -11.17 5.13 -5.60
N SER A 97 -9.97 5.19 -6.19
CA SER A 97 -8.90 4.23 -5.95
C SER A 97 -8.29 4.39 -4.56
N LEU A 98 -8.25 5.61 -4.01
CA LEU A 98 -7.86 5.85 -2.62
C LEU A 98 -8.85 5.15 -1.68
N ILE A 99 -10.14 5.40 -1.86
CA ILE A 99 -11.21 4.80 -1.03
C ILE A 99 -11.19 3.27 -1.18
N ALA A 100 -11.12 2.76 -2.40
CA ALA A 100 -11.03 1.33 -2.67
C ALA A 100 -9.79 0.71 -2.03
N GLY A 101 -8.65 1.41 -2.06
CA GLY A 101 -7.42 1.01 -1.38
C GLY A 101 -7.59 0.96 0.14
N ALA A 102 -8.22 1.97 0.76
CA ALA A 102 -8.50 2.00 2.19
C ALA A 102 -9.40 0.83 2.63
N VAL A 103 -10.47 0.55 1.87
CA VAL A 103 -11.37 -0.58 2.12
C VAL A 103 -10.65 -1.91 1.95
N ALA A 104 -9.84 -2.07 0.88
CA ALA A 104 -9.02 -3.26 0.68
C ALA A 104 -8.00 -3.44 1.81
N GLY A 105 -7.38 -2.36 2.29
CA GLY A 105 -6.51 -2.36 3.47
C GLY A 105 -7.24 -2.84 4.72
N LEU A 106 -8.47 -2.37 4.96
CA LEU A 106 -9.29 -2.84 6.08
C LEU A 106 -9.60 -4.35 5.99
N ILE A 107 -9.92 -4.86 4.79
CA ILE A 107 -10.12 -6.29 4.56
C ILE A 107 -8.83 -7.07 4.85
N LEU A 108 -7.69 -6.58 4.36
CA LEU A 108 -6.37 -7.18 4.63
C LEU A 108 -6.04 -7.18 6.11
N TYR A 109 -6.42 -6.14 6.88
CA TYR A 109 -6.29 -6.15 8.33
C TYR A 109 -7.10 -7.28 8.97
N CYS A 110 -8.36 -7.48 8.57
CA CYS A 110 -9.17 -8.57 9.10
C CYS A 110 -8.56 -9.94 8.80
N LEU A 111 -8.05 -10.14 7.58
CA LEU A 111 -7.34 -11.36 7.20
C LEU A 111 -6.05 -11.54 8.00
N ASN A 112 -5.26 -10.48 8.15
CA ASN A 112 -4.03 -10.46 8.95
C ASN A 112 -4.30 -10.81 10.41
N LEU A 113 -5.34 -10.22 11.01
CA LEU A 113 -5.76 -10.52 12.37
C LEU A 113 -6.18 -11.99 12.52
N GLY A 114 -6.91 -12.54 11.54
CA GLY A 114 -7.27 -13.95 11.53
C GLY A 114 -6.03 -14.87 11.50
N ILE A 115 -5.10 -14.59 10.59
CA ILE A 115 -3.83 -15.34 10.46
C ILE A 115 -3.02 -15.26 11.76
N VAL A 116 -2.83 -14.06 12.31
CA VAL A 116 -2.07 -13.84 13.54
C VAL A 116 -2.74 -14.52 14.74
N THR A 117 -4.07 -14.45 14.84
CA THR A 117 -4.80 -15.10 15.93
C THR A 117 -4.67 -16.62 15.90
N LEU A 118 -4.62 -17.23 14.72
CA LEU A 118 -4.58 -18.68 14.55
C LEU A 118 -3.16 -19.26 14.57
N ILE A 119 -2.19 -18.57 13.95
CA ILE A 119 -0.87 -19.14 13.65
C ILE A 119 0.24 -18.51 14.50
N ALA A 120 0.13 -17.22 14.83
CA ALA A 120 1.19 -16.48 15.50
C ALA A 120 0.64 -15.53 16.58
N PRO A 121 -0.07 -16.05 17.60
CA PRO A 121 -0.80 -15.22 18.56
C PRO A 121 0.09 -14.28 19.36
N GLU A 122 1.37 -14.58 19.50
CA GLU A 122 2.38 -13.71 20.13
C GLU A 122 2.59 -12.39 19.36
N LEU A 123 2.24 -12.30 18.06
CA LEU A 123 2.28 -11.04 17.29
C LEU A 123 1.08 -10.12 17.54
N ARG A 124 0.15 -10.50 18.41
CA ARG A 124 -0.96 -9.64 18.81
C ARG A 124 -0.45 -8.48 19.65
N GLY A 125 -1.10 -7.32 19.52
CA GLY A 125 -0.69 -6.13 20.25
C GLY A 125 -1.72 -5.02 20.15
N ASN A 126 -1.26 -3.82 19.80
CA ASN A 126 -2.15 -2.68 19.60
C ASN A 126 -2.89 -2.80 18.26
N GLU A 127 -4.00 -3.53 18.27
CA GLU A 127 -4.80 -3.81 17.07
C GLU A 127 -5.39 -2.54 16.43
N ILE A 128 -5.66 -1.49 17.20
CA ILE A 128 -6.12 -0.20 16.67
C ILE A 128 -5.03 0.45 15.81
N ALA A 129 -3.78 0.43 16.29
CA ALA A 129 -2.64 0.94 15.52
C ALA A 129 -2.37 0.09 14.27
N VAL A 130 -2.52 -1.24 14.37
CA VAL A 130 -2.36 -2.15 13.21
C VAL A 130 -3.46 -1.90 12.18
N LEU A 131 -4.72 -1.74 12.61
CA LEU A 131 -5.84 -1.38 11.74
C LEU A 131 -5.55 -0.07 11.00
N PHE A 132 -5.16 0.99 11.73
CA PHE A 132 -4.84 2.27 11.14
C PHE A 132 -3.69 2.16 10.13
N THR A 133 -2.66 1.38 10.45
CA THR A 133 -1.54 1.08 9.56
C THR A 133 -2.02 0.46 8.24
N HIS A 134 -2.95 -0.49 8.29
CA HIS A 134 -3.49 -1.13 7.08
C HIS A 134 -4.37 -0.18 6.24
N VAL A 135 -5.18 0.65 6.89
CA VAL A 135 -6.00 1.67 6.19
C VAL A 135 -5.10 2.66 5.47
N VAL A 136 -4.08 3.20 6.16
CA VAL A 136 -3.11 4.13 5.58
C VAL A 136 -2.28 3.45 4.48
N PHE A 137 -1.86 2.21 4.69
CA PHE A 137 -1.18 1.41 3.65
C PHE A 137 -2.04 1.32 2.39
N GLY A 138 -3.32 0.99 2.54
CA GLY A 138 -4.28 0.90 1.47
C GLY A 138 -4.47 2.21 0.70
N LEU A 139 -4.58 3.34 1.41
CA LEU A 139 -4.63 4.67 0.82
C LEU A 139 -3.38 4.97 -0.02
N ILE A 140 -2.19 4.74 0.55
CA ILE A 140 -0.92 5.03 -0.12
C ILE A 140 -0.76 4.14 -1.35
N ALA A 141 -0.99 2.82 -1.22
CA ALA A 141 -0.85 1.88 -2.32
C ALA A 141 -1.85 2.19 -3.47
N GLY A 142 -3.13 2.42 -3.14
CA GLY A 142 -4.16 2.75 -4.14
C GLY A 142 -3.90 4.09 -4.84
N GLY A 143 -3.37 5.08 -4.11
CA GLY A 143 -2.97 6.38 -4.66
C GLY A 143 -1.71 6.31 -5.52
N ALA A 144 -0.69 5.62 -5.04
CA ALA A 144 0.59 5.42 -5.73
C ALA A 144 0.38 4.66 -7.04
N TYR A 145 -0.40 3.59 -7.03
CA TYR A 145 -0.71 2.81 -8.24
C TYR A 145 -1.31 3.69 -9.35
N ARG A 146 -2.38 4.44 -9.05
CA ARG A 146 -2.98 5.33 -10.06
C ARG A 146 -2.07 6.50 -10.45
N GLY A 147 -1.30 7.03 -9.50
CA GLY A 147 -0.30 8.07 -9.80
C GLY A 147 0.77 7.59 -10.78
N LEU A 148 1.25 6.35 -10.61
CA LEU A 148 2.22 5.72 -11.50
C LEU A 148 1.61 5.43 -12.89
N LEU A 149 0.38 4.93 -12.96
CA LEU A 149 -0.33 4.75 -14.24
C LEU A 149 -0.46 6.06 -15.02
N ARG A 150 -0.90 7.13 -14.36
CA ARG A 150 -1.05 8.46 -14.97
C ARG A 150 0.29 9.02 -15.44
N ARG A 151 1.37 8.78 -14.70
CA ARG A 151 2.73 9.18 -15.10
C ARG A 151 3.20 8.41 -16.33
N ALA A 152 2.92 7.11 -16.40
CA ALA A 152 3.27 6.29 -17.56
C ALA A 152 2.53 6.75 -18.83
N ALA A 153 1.23 7.02 -18.72
CA ALA A 153 0.41 7.54 -19.82
C ALA A 153 0.94 8.88 -20.36
N ARG A 154 1.16 9.87 -19.48
CA ARG A 154 1.74 11.17 -19.87
C ARG A 154 3.11 11.04 -20.53
N LYS A 155 3.94 10.09 -20.07
CA LYS A 155 5.24 9.86 -20.69
C LYS A 155 5.04 9.38 -22.13
N ALA A 156 4.13 8.45 -22.39
CA ALA A 156 3.88 7.93 -23.74
C ALA A 156 3.45 9.03 -24.73
N GLU A 157 2.56 9.94 -24.30
CA GLU A 157 2.10 11.09 -25.12
C GLU A 157 3.24 12.02 -25.56
N THR A 158 4.29 12.20 -24.75
CA THR A 158 5.43 13.08 -25.10
C THR A 158 6.37 12.51 -26.17
N TRP A 159 6.26 11.23 -26.52
CA TRP A 159 7.12 10.58 -27.53
C TRP A 159 6.41 10.32 -28.87
N THR A 160 5.14 10.70 -29.00
CA THR A 160 4.35 10.61 -30.24
C THR A 160 4.25 11.98 -30.90
#